data_AF-X1LMV5-F1
#
_entry.id   AF-X1LMV5-F1
#
_cell.length_a   1.000
_cell.length_b   1.000
_cell.length_c   1.000
_cell.angle_alpha   90.00
_cell.angle_beta   90.00
_cell.angle_gamma   90.00
#
_symmetry.space_group_name_H-M   'P 1'
#
loop_
_entity.id
_entity.type
_entity.pdbx_description
1 polymer ?
#
loop_
_entity_poly.entity_id
_entity_poly.type
_entity_poly.pdbx_seq_one_letter_code
_entity_poly.pdbx_strand_id
1 'polypeptide(L)'
;MIVEIGGTVGDYENVLFLEAVRQMKLEGNNVLFVHVTYVPVLDSLGEAKTKPTQHSVKLLREIGIQPDFIITRSKDPLDDVRRDKIAMFCNVHEEEVISNSNVDNVYSVPLLFETQELSKKILRKLNLRKDRDEMEKWDKFIKKIGKLKNTV
;
A
#
# COMPACT_ATOMS: atom_id res chain seq x y z
N MET A 1 -1.11 -13.89 9.13
CA MET A 1 -2.34 -13.18 9.54
C MET A 1 -2.28 -11.79 8.95
N ILE A 2 -3.39 -11.27 8.43
CA ILE A 2 -3.52 -9.87 7.99
C ILE A 2 -4.54 -9.23 8.92
N VAL A 3 -4.21 -8.05 9.46
CA VAL A 3 -5.08 -7.28 10.34
C VAL A 3 -5.24 -5.90 9.73
N GLU A 4 -6.49 -5.48 9.52
CA GLU A 4 -6.84 -4.12 9.14
C GLU A 4 -7.20 -3.34 10.40
N ILE A 5 -6.64 -2.13 10.54
CA ILE A 5 -7.06 -1.17 11.57
C ILE A 5 -7.89 -0.12 10.84
N GLY A 6 -9.17 -0.04 11.18
CA GLY A 6 -10.10 0.93 10.60
C GLY A 6 -9.82 2.37 11.04
N GLY A 7 -10.53 3.31 10.42
CA GLY A 7 -10.40 4.75 10.70
C GLY A 7 -9.11 5.36 10.12
N THR A 8 -8.73 6.55 10.61
CA THR A 8 -7.55 7.28 10.12
C THR A 8 -6.50 7.42 11.21
N VAL A 9 -5.23 7.43 10.82
CA VAL A 9 -4.13 7.77 11.73
C VAL A 9 -4.27 9.23 12.15
N GLY A 10 -4.29 9.46 13.47
CA GLY A 10 -4.59 10.76 14.07
C GLY A 10 -5.95 10.82 14.76
N ASP A 11 -6.85 9.87 14.47
CA ASP A 11 -8.11 9.74 15.18
C ASP A 11 -7.89 9.18 16.58
N TYR A 12 -8.46 9.82 17.60
CA TYR A 12 -8.29 9.43 19.01
C TYR A 12 -8.77 7.99 19.29
N GLU A 13 -9.82 7.55 18.60
CA GLU A 13 -10.39 6.20 18.72
C GLU A 13 -9.39 5.10 18.35
N ASN A 14 -8.42 5.42 17.48
CA ASN A 14 -7.47 4.45 16.96
C ASN A 14 -6.20 4.29 17.79
N VAL A 15 -5.97 5.16 18.78
CA VAL A 15 -4.72 5.19 19.56
C VAL A 15 -4.49 3.86 20.27
N LEU A 16 -5.53 3.25 20.84
CA LEU A 16 -5.41 1.98 21.55
C LEU A 16 -5.03 0.82 20.61
N PHE A 17 -5.62 0.77 19.41
CA PHE A 17 -5.31 -0.27 18.42
C PHE A 17 -3.88 -0.12 17.88
N LEU A 18 -3.46 1.11 17.62
CA LEU A 18 -2.11 1.39 17.14
C LEU A 18 -1.06 1.06 18.21
N GLU A 19 -1.32 1.37 19.49
CA GLU A 19 -0.45 0.97 20.60
C GLU A 19 -0.35 -0.55 20.73
N ALA A 20 -1.46 -1.28 20.60
CA ALA A 20 -1.46 -2.74 20.66
C ALA A 20 -0.57 -3.37 19.57
N VAL A 21 -0.71 -2.95 18.30
CA VAL A 21 0.12 -3.50 17.22
C VAL A 21 1.58 -3.04 17.31
N ARG A 22 1.84 -1.86 17.88
CA ARG A 22 3.20 -1.39 18.17
C ARG A 22 3.88 -2.31 19.20
N GLN A 23 3.17 -2.69 20.26
CA GLN A 23 3.67 -3.66 21.24
C GLN A 23 3.89 -5.04 20.62
N MET A 24 2.99 -5.51 19.75
CA MET A 24 3.17 -6.78 19.03
C MET A 24 4.49 -6.80 18.21
N LYS A 25 4.84 -5.69 17.53
CA LYS A 25 6.11 -5.60 16.79
C LYS A 25 7.34 -5.53 17.70
N LEU A 26 7.20 -5.07 18.94
CA LEU A 26 8.31 -5.09 19.91
C LEU A 26 8.58 -6.49 20.45
N GLU A 27 7.55 -7.32 20.59
CA GLU A 27 7.70 -8.71 21.07
C GLU A 27 8.26 -9.67 20.02
N GLY A 28 8.21 -9.32 18.73
CA GLY A 28 8.69 -10.19 17.67
C GLY A 28 8.99 -9.51 16.34
N ASN A 29 9.93 -10.09 15.59
CA ASN A 29 10.37 -9.59 14.28
C ASN A 29 9.50 -10.08 13.11
N ASN A 30 8.32 -10.62 13.37
CA ASN A 30 7.40 -11.22 12.39
C ASN A 30 6.17 -10.34 12.10
N VAL A 31 6.26 -9.04 12.39
CA VAL A 31 5.20 -8.05 12.15
C VAL A 31 5.68 -7.00 11.16
N LEU A 32 4.88 -6.75 10.12
CA LEU A 32 5.08 -5.65 9.18
C LEU A 32 3.91 -4.68 9.23
N PHE A 33 4.21 -3.40 9.06
CA PHE A 33 3.25 -2.33 8.96
C PHE A 33 3.14 -1.87 7.50
N VAL A 34 1.92 -1.94 6.97
CA VAL A 34 1.58 -1.43 5.64
C VAL A 34 0.67 -0.23 5.84
N HIS A 35 1.15 0.97 5.49
CA HIS A 35 0.40 2.20 5.67
C HIS A 35 -0.25 2.64 4.35
N VAL A 36 -1.58 2.73 4.33
CA VAL A 36 -2.32 3.18 3.15
C VAL A 36 -2.54 4.68 3.25
N THR A 37 -2.14 5.42 2.22
CA THR A 37 -2.27 6.87 2.15
C THR A 37 -2.96 7.30 0.86
N TYR A 38 -3.48 8.53 0.83
CA TYR A 38 -4.08 9.12 -0.36
C TYR A 38 -3.17 10.21 -0.94
N VAL A 39 -2.88 10.09 -2.24
CA VAL A 39 -2.10 11.04 -3.03
C VAL A 39 -3.06 11.74 -4.00
N PRO A 40 -3.59 12.93 -3.63
CA PRO A 40 -4.54 13.65 -4.47
C PRO A 40 -3.83 14.24 -5.69
N VAL A 41 -4.55 14.25 -6.81
CA VAL A 41 -4.19 15.01 -8.02
C VAL A 41 -5.15 16.20 -8.09
N LEU A 42 -4.62 17.41 -8.13
CA LEU A 42 -5.43 18.60 -8.31
C LEU A 42 -5.64 18.83 -9.80
N ASP A 43 -6.90 18.79 -10.26
CA ASP A 43 -7.25 18.92 -11.67
C ASP A 43 -6.72 20.23 -12.31
N SER A 44 -6.57 21.29 -11.52
CA SER A 44 -6.03 22.58 -11.96
C SER A 44 -4.52 22.56 -12.27
N LEU A 45 -3.77 21.61 -11.72
CA LEU A 45 -2.31 21.53 -11.82
C LEU A 45 -1.81 20.25 -12.50
N GLY A 46 -2.66 19.21 -12.59
CA GLY A 46 -2.30 17.90 -13.15
C GLY A 46 -1.24 17.14 -12.36
N GLU A 47 -0.86 17.63 -11.18
CA GLU A 47 0.24 17.09 -10.39
C GLU A 47 -0.26 16.40 -9.11
N ALA A 48 0.15 15.15 -8.93
CA ALA A 48 -0.02 14.41 -7.69
C ALA A 48 0.77 15.07 -6.53
N LYS A 49 0.11 15.28 -5.39
CA LYS A 49 0.70 15.92 -4.21
C LYS A 49 1.06 14.89 -3.16
N THR A 50 2.35 14.79 -2.86
CA THR A 50 2.91 13.82 -1.89
C THR A 50 2.81 14.28 -0.43
N LYS A 51 2.51 15.56 -0.19
CA LYS A 51 2.52 16.17 1.15
C LYS A 51 1.52 15.54 2.14
N PRO A 52 0.28 15.18 1.73
CA PRO A 52 -0.65 14.43 2.60
C PRO A 52 -0.07 13.10 3.09
N THR A 53 0.55 12.31 2.20
CA THR A 53 1.26 11.07 2.58
C THR A 53 2.36 11.33 3.60
N GLN A 54 3.18 12.36 3.38
CA GLN A 54 4.27 12.73 4.30
C GLN A 54 3.74 13.09 5.69
N HIS A 55 2.67 13.88 5.77
CA HIS A 55 2.04 14.23 7.04
C HIS A 55 1.42 13.02 7.73
N SER A 56 0.77 12.13 6.97
CA SER A 56 0.16 10.91 7.52
C SER A 56 1.22 9.96 8.10
N VAL A 57 2.34 9.76 7.40
CA VAL A 57 3.47 8.97 7.94
C VAL A 57 4.09 9.64 9.16
N LYS A 58 4.17 10.98 9.18
CA LYS A 58 4.66 11.70 10.37
C LYS A 58 3.78 11.41 11.60
N LEU A 59 2.45 11.49 11.47
CA LEU A 59 1.53 11.16 12.56
C LEU A 59 1.67 9.70 13.02
N LEU A 60 1.83 8.77 12.08
CA LEU A 60 2.08 7.37 12.39
C LEU A 60 3.40 7.16 13.16
N ARG A 61 4.44 7.94 12.82
CA ARG A 61 5.74 7.91 13.52
C ARG A 61 5.69 8.58 14.89
N GLU A 62 4.85 9.60 15.08
CA GLU A 62 4.67 10.27 16.38
C GLU A 62 4.16 9.31 17.46
N ILE A 63 3.42 8.27 17.07
CA ILE A 63 3.01 7.17 17.97
C ILE A 63 3.99 5.99 17.98
N GLY A 64 5.18 6.15 17.37
CA GLY A 64 6.25 5.15 17.41
C GLY A 64 6.14 4.03 16.37
N ILE A 65 5.35 4.20 15.30
CA ILE A 65 5.21 3.21 14.23
C ILE A 65 5.94 3.69 12.96
N GLN A 66 6.95 2.94 12.53
CA GLN A 66 7.58 3.11 11.22
C GLN A 66 6.95 2.12 10.22
N PRO A 67 6.34 2.60 9.12
CA PRO A 67 5.81 1.70 8.09
C PRO A 67 6.94 0.96 7.37
N ASP A 68 6.70 -0.30 7.04
CA ASP A 68 7.56 -1.12 6.18
C ASP A 68 7.20 -0.98 4.70
N PHE A 69 5.94 -0.64 4.41
CA PHE A 69 5.44 -0.32 3.08
C PHE A 69 4.47 0.85 3.15
N ILE A 70 4.44 1.65 2.08
CA ILE A 70 3.47 2.73 1.90
C ILE A 70 2.68 2.44 0.63
N ILE A 71 1.38 2.20 0.76
CA ILE A 71 0.48 2.07 -0.39
C ILE A 71 -0.10 3.45 -0.69
N THR A 72 0.16 3.97 -1.88
CA THR A 72 -0.33 5.28 -2.32
C THR A 72 -1.56 5.11 -3.19
N ARG A 73 -2.75 5.40 -2.65
CA ARG A 73 -3.99 5.48 -3.42
C ARG A 73 -4.02 6.78 -4.21
N SER A 74 -4.24 6.68 -5.50
CA SER A 74 -4.30 7.82 -6.41
C SER A 74 -5.24 7.51 -7.59
N LYS A 75 -5.61 8.54 -8.35
CA LYS A 75 -6.35 8.36 -9.60
C LYS A 75 -5.45 7.65 -10.63
N ASP A 76 -4.29 8.23 -10.87
CA ASP A 76 -3.30 7.80 -11.86
C ASP A 76 -2.10 7.12 -11.20
N PRO A 77 -1.30 6.31 -11.94
CA PRO A 77 -0.08 5.71 -11.41
C PRO A 77 0.90 6.75 -10.85
N LEU A 78 1.56 6.41 -9.74
CA LEU A 78 2.58 7.24 -9.14
C LEU A 78 3.87 7.20 -9.98
N ASP A 79 4.29 8.35 -10.50
CA ASP A 79 5.59 8.49 -11.16
C ASP A 79 6.76 8.39 -10.19
N ASP A 80 7.95 8.15 -10.74
CA ASP A 80 9.17 7.90 -9.99
C ASP A 80 9.60 9.12 -9.17
N VAL A 81 9.48 10.34 -9.71
CA VAL A 81 9.82 11.58 -8.98
C VAL A 81 9.04 11.69 -7.66
N ARG A 82 7.74 11.38 -7.69
CA ARG A 82 6.89 11.42 -6.49
C ARG A 82 7.15 10.23 -5.57
N ARG A 83 7.48 9.07 -6.13
CA ARG A 83 7.88 7.87 -5.37
C ARG A 83 9.16 8.11 -4.58
N ASP A 84 10.20 8.63 -5.22
CA ASP A 84 11.50 8.95 -4.59
C ASP A 84 11.31 9.99 -3.49
N LYS A 85 10.47 10.99 -3.76
CA LYS A 85 10.13 12.00 -2.77
C LYS A 85 9.43 11.38 -1.56
N ILE A 86 8.44 10.51 -1.76
CA ILE A 86 7.76 9.83 -0.65
C ILE A 86 8.77 8.96 0.12
N ALA A 87 9.58 8.17 -0.57
CA ALA A 87 10.59 7.30 0.03
C ALA A 87 11.55 8.08 0.94
N MET A 88 12.14 9.15 0.39
CA MET A 88 13.08 10.02 1.10
C MET A 88 12.45 10.68 2.34
N PHE A 89 11.27 11.28 2.21
CA PHE A 89 10.63 12.00 3.33
C PHE A 89 10.02 11.08 4.38
N CYS A 90 9.62 9.87 3.99
CA CYS A 90 9.01 8.88 4.88
C CYS A 90 10.01 7.88 5.47
N ASN A 91 11.28 7.97 5.06
CA ASN A 91 12.37 7.09 5.49
C ASN A 91 12.07 5.60 5.22
N VAL A 92 11.69 5.31 3.99
CA VAL A 92 11.48 3.96 3.44
C VAL A 92 12.24 3.83 2.12
N HIS A 93 12.49 2.60 1.65
CA HIS A 93 13.08 2.41 0.32
C HIS A 93 12.05 2.71 -0.78
N GLU A 94 12.52 3.16 -1.95
CA GLU A 94 11.65 3.42 -3.11
C GLU A 94 10.81 2.19 -3.50
N GLU A 95 11.41 1.00 -3.39
CA GLU A 95 10.73 -0.26 -3.66
C GLU A 95 9.61 -0.60 -2.66
N GLU A 96 9.56 0.08 -1.52
CA GLU A 96 8.55 -0.06 -0.46
C GLU A 96 7.38 0.92 -0.63
N VAL A 97 7.48 1.86 -1.58
CA VAL A 97 6.41 2.77 -1.97
C VAL A 97 5.65 2.16 -3.16
N ILE A 98 4.41 1.76 -2.91
CA ILE A 98 3.59 0.97 -3.84
C ILE A 98 2.45 1.82 -4.39
N SER A 99 2.45 2.00 -5.71
CA SER A 99 1.37 2.69 -6.41
C SER A 99 0.10 1.84 -6.43
N ASN A 100 -1.01 2.40 -5.97
CA ASN A 100 -2.34 1.79 -6.04
C ASN A 100 -3.32 2.75 -6.73
N SER A 101 -3.13 2.91 -8.03
CA SER A 101 -4.00 3.74 -8.87
C SER A 101 -5.41 3.17 -8.97
N ASN A 102 -6.35 3.94 -9.52
CA ASN A 102 -7.66 3.40 -9.84
C ASN A 102 -7.56 2.32 -10.92
N VAL A 103 -8.41 1.31 -10.80
CA VAL A 103 -8.54 0.21 -11.76
C VAL A 103 -10.02 0.03 -12.10
N ASP A 104 -10.31 -0.36 -13.35
CA ASP A 104 -11.69 -0.54 -13.83
C ASP A 104 -12.43 -1.70 -13.17
N ASN A 105 -11.68 -2.61 -12.57
CA ASN A 105 -12.19 -3.79 -11.89
C ASN A 105 -11.34 -4.03 -10.64
N VAL A 106 -11.99 -4.04 -9.47
CA VAL A 106 -11.34 -4.28 -8.16
C VAL A 106 -10.55 -5.58 -8.12
N TYR A 107 -10.95 -6.61 -8.87
CA TYR A 107 -10.22 -7.87 -8.95
C TYR A 107 -8.85 -7.72 -9.64
N SER A 108 -8.57 -6.60 -10.29
CA SER A 108 -7.27 -6.29 -10.91
C SER A 108 -6.24 -5.75 -9.91
N VAL A 109 -6.63 -5.36 -8.70
CA VAL A 109 -5.72 -4.83 -7.68
C VAL A 109 -4.58 -5.80 -7.35
N PRO A 110 -4.82 -7.13 -7.16
CA PRO A 110 -3.72 -8.09 -6.98
C PRO A 110 -2.71 -8.08 -8.13
N LEU A 111 -3.16 -8.00 -9.39
CA LEU A 111 -2.24 -7.91 -10.53
C LEU A 111 -1.40 -6.63 -10.46
N LEU A 112 -2.01 -5.49 -10.12
CA LEU A 112 -1.31 -4.21 -9.98
C LEU A 112 -0.24 -4.23 -8.86
N PHE A 113 -0.49 -4.97 -7.78
CA PHE A 113 0.50 -5.15 -6.73
C PHE A 113 1.63 -6.11 -7.13
N GLU A 114 1.31 -7.16 -7.90
CA GLU A 114 2.31 -8.10 -8.38
C GLU A 114 3.22 -7.51 -9.46
N THR A 115 2.75 -6.56 -10.28
CA THR A 115 3.65 -5.81 -11.18
C THR A 115 4.72 -5.01 -10.44
N GLN A 116 4.50 -4.74 -9.14
CA GLN A 116 5.43 -4.04 -8.25
C GLN A 116 6.10 -4.98 -7.24
N GLU A 117 5.97 -6.30 -7.42
CA GLU A 117 6.53 -7.36 -6.58
C GLU A 117 6.16 -7.28 -5.08
N LEU A 118 4.98 -6.73 -4.73
CA LEU A 118 4.61 -6.52 -3.33
C LEU A 118 4.64 -7.81 -2.50
N SER A 119 4.05 -8.92 -3.00
CA SER A 119 4.05 -10.20 -2.27
C SER A 119 5.46 -10.70 -1.98
N LYS A 120 6.35 -10.67 -2.98
CA LYS A 120 7.75 -11.09 -2.88
C LYS A 120 8.50 -10.26 -1.84
N LYS A 121 8.29 -8.94 -1.82
CA LYS A 121 8.91 -8.02 -0.84
C LYS A 121 8.42 -8.29 0.58
N ILE A 122 7.11 -8.53 0.77
CA ILE A 122 6.52 -8.89 2.06
C ILE A 122 7.09 -10.22 2.57
N LEU A 123 7.09 -11.26 1.72
CA LEU A 123 7.61 -12.58 2.06
C LEU A 123 9.10 -12.52 2.45
N ARG A 124 9.89 -11.75 1.70
CA ARG A 124 11.31 -11.52 2.00
C ARG A 124 11.50 -10.86 3.37
N LYS A 125 10.76 -9.80 3.69
CA LYS A 125 10.85 -9.10 4.98
C LYS A 125 10.39 -9.98 6.17
N LEU A 126 9.41 -10.86 5.96
CA LEU A 126 8.95 -11.82 6.98
C LEU A 126 9.76 -13.12 7.04
N ASN A 127 10.78 -13.28 6.19
CA ASN A 127 11.54 -14.52 6.04
C ASN A 127 10.65 -15.75 5.76
N LEU A 128 9.64 -15.57 4.91
CA LEU A 128 8.70 -16.61 4.49
C LEU A 128 9.03 -17.13 3.09
N ARG A 129 8.77 -18.42 2.87
CA ARG A 129 8.91 -19.03 1.54
C ARG A 129 7.70 -18.69 0.67
N LYS A 130 7.94 -18.44 -0.61
CA LYS A 130 6.88 -18.27 -1.61
C LYS A 130 6.39 -19.66 -2.03
N ASP A 131 5.09 -19.90 -1.89
CA ASP A 131 4.43 -21.06 -2.49
C ASP A 131 4.22 -20.86 -4.00
N ARG A 132 3.59 -21.84 -4.66
CA ARG A 132 3.36 -21.79 -6.11
C ARG A 132 2.57 -20.54 -6.49
N ASP A 133 3.09 -19.79 -7.45
CA ASP A 133 2.45 -18.60 -8.00
C ASP A 133 1.22 -19.00 -8.86
N GLU A 134 0.03 -18.60 -8.42
CA GLU A 134 -1.23 -18.87 -9.13
C GLU A 134 -1.76 -17.65 -9.92
N MET A 135 -0.96 -16.59 -10.07
CA MET A 135 -1.40 -15.35 -10.71
C MET A 135 -1.83 -15.53 -12.17
N GLU A 136 -1.34 -16.57 -12.86
CA GLU A 136 -1.80 -16.92 -14.21
C GLU A 136 -3.30 -17.29 -14.25
N LYS A 137 -3.80 -18.00 -13.22
CA LYS A 137 -5.23 -18.32 -13.11
C LYS A 137 -6.04 -17.05 -12.87
N TRP A 138 -5.51 -16.13 -12.06
CA TRP A 138 -6.15 -14.87 -11.73
C TRP A 138 -6.24 -13.93 -12.94
N ASP A 139 -5.17 -13.83 -13.72
CA ASP A 139 -5.14 -13.08 -14.98
C ASP A 139 -6.18 -13.63 -15.99
N LYS A 140 -6.28 -14.95 -16.14
CA LYS A 140 -7.31 -15.58 -16.97
C LYS A 140 -8.73 -15.24 -16.49
N PHE A 141 -8.96 -15.22 -15.18
CA PHE A 141 -10.26 -14.85 -14.59
C PHE A 141 -10.64 -13.39 -14.92
N ILE A 142 -9.71 -12.44 -14.75
CA ILE A 142 -9.96 -11.03 -15.06
C ILE A 142 -10.22 -10.82 -16.55
N LYS A 143 -9.43 -11.47 -17.42
CA LYS A 143 -9.66 -11.45 -18.89
C LYS A 143 -11.04 -11.98 -19.26
N LYS A 144 -11.54 -12.99 -18.56
CA LYS A 144 -12.91 -13.50 -18.76
C LYS A 144 -13.97 -12.47 -18.37
N ILE A 145 -13.80 -11.80 -17.22
CA ILE A 145 -14.72 -10.74 -16.78
C ILE A 145 -14.74 -9.57 -17.78
N GLY A 146 -13.57 -9.14 -18.25
CA GLY A 146 -13.47 -8.03 -19.20
C GLY A 146 -14.23 -8.28 -20.50
N LYS A 147 -14.24 -9.52 -21.00
CA LYS A 147 -14.97 -9.91 -22.22
C LYS A 147 -16.49 -9.90 -22.05
N LEU A 148 -17.02 -10.12 -20.84
CA LEU A 148 -18.46 -10.15 -20.58
C LEU A 148 -19.11 -8.77 -20.62
N LYS A 149 -18.33 -7.68 -20.44
CA LYS A 149 -18.85 -6.30 -20.55
C LYS A 149 -19.21 -5.88 -21.99
N ASN A 150 -18.87 -6.68 -23.01
CA ASN A 150 -19.16 -6.41 -24.41
C ASN A 150 -20.44 -7.12 -24.92
N THR A 151 -21.35 -7.51 -24.03
CA THR A 151 -22.59 -8.18 -24.43
C THR A 151 -23.79 -7.64 -23.64
N VAL A 152 -24.31 -6.48 -24.08
CA VAL A 152 -25.74 -6.11 -24.08
C VAL A 152 -25.98 -5.18 -25.25
#